data_AF-A0A074MH67-F1
#
_entry.id   AF-A0A074MH67-F1
#
_cell.length_a   1.000
_cell.length_b   1.000
_cell.length_c   1.000
_cell.angle_alpha   90.00
_cell.angle_beta   90.00
_cell.angle_gamma   90.00
#
_symmetry.space_group_name_H-M   'P 1'
#
loop_
_entity.id
_entity.type
_entity.pdbx_description
1 polymer ?
#
loop_
_entity_poly.entity_id
_entity_poly.type
_entity_poly.pdbx_seq_one_letter_code
_entity_poly.pdbx_strand_id
1 'polypeptide(L)'
;MTGAIIFEEAAMRFDLLLAILSSGIYAPLALMAGGFIVAVGGLAAFLWRRKKAGAPVSDIDKAPGEALETEAEDEYASISVPAAAPEAPEGRRRRSLVSGAERETGTPAGELRTDEDADVEAPELNTLEDVAVFDAQTDASGEEPSDTVEAEWTEAEPEDLTEEPSETTQVALARANPIVFRQFMPQSPQEDGLSFYGGEPIGPSDFEWPRQEGTPLTFIMQWDCMQLASQDATGLLPKDGVLYCFLNLSWGEGDGNGHAFIHCTGPTDGWAPISPPDDAPAIFGSEGAWQVIGCTSEVDNADDYVPRIMPHFPFDPVAFDYPINEAAKEQGEHRFWSDGVQTAEALLAVEQRGKAEPSDIPDIETPHQPFARPFPAFPHDFGAIRVIAAKMIEVLSHLPEHKVERLFPDLSKDEREALFASWKDEAKEVYMLGTQRPIGHRVEQNIADDIWQWVEDRKAVIDLGFQQTVLASVELSLCVGSSALGSIPDEMIERAMSNHVLAREYMVDESFGPDKHGSQDDWLQLKEAGKLERVRAVMAPAPARIFGPPSYVQGYVEEMVDDHILLLELPGGGGPGHHFGEGVLQYMIAPEDLAAGRFDQVKSVISAY
;
A
#
# COMPACT_ATOMS: atom_id res chain seq x y z
N MET A 1 -28.29 25.91 0.38
CA MET A 1 -26.90 26.42 0.43
C MET A 1 -25.96 25.44 1.10
N THR A 2 -26.37 24.69 2.13
CA THR A 2 -25.55 23.66 2.79
C THR A 2 -25.26 22.42 1.94
N GLY A 3 -26.11 22.08 0.97
CA GLY A 3 -25.91 20.91 0.09
C GLY A 3 -24.95 21.11 -1.09
N ALA A 4 -24.55 22.35 -1.40
CA ALA A 4 -23.59 22.64 -2.47
C ALA A 4 -22.13 22.53 -1.97
N ILE A 5 -21.89 22.90 -0.71
CA ILE A 5 -20.57 22.87 -0.08
C ILE A 5 -20.10 21.41 0.12
N ILE A 6 -21.00 20.49 0.48
CA ILE A 6 -20.69 19.06 0.65
C ILE A 6 -20.34 18.37 -0.70
N PHE A 7 -20.90 18.86 -1.81
CA PHE A 7 -20.62 18.31 -3.15
C PHE A 7 -19.28 18.81 -3.72
N GLU A 8 -18.88 20.05 -3.39
CA GLU A 8 -17.59 20.64 -3.80
C GLU A 8 -16.40 20.05 -3.02
N GLU A 9 -16.59 19.73 -1.74
CA GLU A 9 -15.56 19.06 -0.92
C GLU A 9 -15.33 17.60 -1.36
N ALA A 10 -16.39 16.90 -1.80
CA ALA A 10 -16.29 15.56 -2.37
C ALA A 10 -15.59 15.53 -3.75
N ALA A 11 -15.74 16.59 -4.55
CA ALA A 11 -15.07 16.70 -5.86
C ALA A 11 -13.56 16.95 -5.73
N MET A 12 -13.13 17.77 -4.76
CA MET A 12 -11.69 17.96 -4.47
C MET A 12 -11.00 16.69 -3.97
N ARG A 13 -11.68 15.89 -3.13
CA ARG A 13 -11.17 14.59 -2.70
C ARG A 13 -11.05 13.61 -3.88
N PHE A 14 -11.89 13.76 -4.91
CA PHE A 14 -11.89 12.89 -6.10
C PHE A 14 -10.71 13.14 -7.06
N ASP A 15 -10.29 14.39 -7.26
CA ASP A 15 -9.11 14.70 -8.10
C ASP A 15 -7.78 14.33 -7.40
N LEU A 16 -7.71 14.48 -6.07
CA LEU A 16 -6.61 13.94 -5.27
C LEU A 16 -6.61 12.41 -5.29
N LEU A 17 -7.78 11.77 -5.24
CA LEU A 17 -7.93 10.33 -5.45
C LEU A 17 -7.44 9.93 -6.85
N LEU A 18 -7.75 10.69 -7.91
CA LEU A 18 -7.27 10.41 -9.27
C LEU A 18 -5.75 10.57 -9.41
N ALA A 19 -5.13 11.50 -8.70
CA ALA A 19 -3.68 11.64 -8.61
C ALA A 19 -3.04 10.46 -7.84
N ILE A 20 -3.71 9.94 -6.82
CA ILE A 20 -3.29 8.74 -6.06
C ILE A 20 -3.55 7.46 -6.88
N LEU A 21 -4.65 7.34 -7.60
CA LEU A 21 -5.00 6.20 -8.46
C LEU A 21 -4.10 6.14 -9.72
N SER A 22 -3.60 7.29 -10.19
CA SER A 22 -2.63 7.36 -11.29
C SER A 22 -1.19 7.01 -10.87
N SER A 23 -0.95 6.73 -9.58
CA SER A 23 0.29 6.10 -9.09
C SER A 23 0.40 4.61 -9.47
N GLY A 24 -0.60 4.04 -10.14
CA GLY A 24 -0.51 2.74 -10.81
C GLY A 24 -0.73 1.52 -9.90
N ILE A 25 -1.02 1.72 -8.62
CA ILE A 25 -1.23 0.63 -7.64
C ILE A 25 -2.73 0.27 -7.47
N TYR A 26 -3.68 1.10 -7.94
CA TYR A 26 -5.10 1.00 -7.57
C TYR A 26 -6.11 0.87 -8.74
N ALA A 27 -5.68 0.47 -9.94
CA ALA A 27 -6.55 0.38 -11.12
C ALA A 27 -7.80 -0.56 -11.00
N PRO A 28 -7.78 -1.69 -10.26
CA PRO A 28 -8.95 -2.57 -10.13
C PRO A 28 -10.09 -1.99 -9.29
N LEU A 29 -9.78 -1.18 -8.27
CA LEU A 29 -10.76 -0.61 -7.32
C LEU A 29 -11.53 0.58 -7.88
N ALA A 30 -10.91 1.40 -8.73
CA ALA A 30 -11.57 2.50 -9.44
C ALA A 30 -12.73 2.00 -10.33
N LEU A 31 -12.63 0.78 -10.88
CA LEU A 31 -13.69 0.15 -11.67
C LEU A 31 -14.86 -0.36 -10.81
N MET A 32 -14.61 -0.85 -9.59
CA MET A 32 -15.68 -1.28 -8.67
C MET A 32 -16.44 -0.09 -8.08
N ALA A 33 -15.75 0.98 -7.68
CA ALA A 33 -16.38 2.23 -7.23
C ALA A 33 -17.20 2.89 -8.36
N GLY A 34 -16.67 2.89 -9.59
CA GLY A 34 -17.39 3.36 -10.78
C GLY A 34 -18.66 2.54 -11.07
N GLY A 35 -18.59 1.22 -10.94
CA GLY A 35 -19.75 0.33 -11.09
C GLY A 35 -20.85 0.59 -10.06
N PHE A 36 -20.48 0.83 -8.80
CA PHE A 36 -21.42 1.16 -7.72
C PHE A 36 -22.09 2.52 -7.93
N ILE A 37 -21.34 3.55 -8.32
CA ILE A 37 -21.86 4.89 -8.62
C ILE A 37 -22.85 4.84 -9.81
N VAL A 38 -22.54 4.09 -10.86
CA VAL A 38 -23.45 3.91 -12.02
C VAL A 38 -24.71 3.14 -11.64
N ALA A 39 -24.60 2.12 -10.77
CA ALA A 39 -25.75 1.36 -10.29
C ALA A 39 -26.69 2.20 -9.40
N VAL A 40 -26.13 2.97 -8.46
CA VAL A 40 -26.90 3.87 -7.57
C VAL A 40 -27.50 5.04 -8.36
N GLY A 41 -26.74 5.63 -9.29
CA GLY A 41 -27.23 6.66 -10.21
C GLY A 41 -28.34 6.15 -11.14
N GLY A 42 -28.19 4.94 -11.67
CA GLY A 42 -29.21 4.27 -12.48
C GLY A 42 -30.50 3.98 -11.71
N LEU A 43 -30.38 3.52 -10.45
CA LEU A 43 -31.52 3.29 -9.57
C LEU A 43 -32.24 4.59 -9.19
N ALA A 44 -31.49 5.65 -8.89
CA ALA A 44 -32.06 6.98 -8.61
C ALA A 44 -32.80 7.56 -9.83
N ALA A 45 -32.24 7.44 -11.03
CA ALA A 45 -32.88 7.87 -12.27
C ALA A 45 -34.15 7.04 -12.61
N PHE A 46 -34.11 5.73 -12.34
CA PHE A 46 -35.25 4.83 -12.50
C PHE A 46 -36.39 5.17 -11.51
N LEU A 47 -36.06 5.40 -10.24
CA LEU A 47 -37.03 5.81 -9.22
C LEU A 47 -37.60 7.21 -9.49
N TRP A 48 -36.79 8.14 -10.01
CA TRP A 48 -37.24 9.46 -10.44
C TRP A 48 -38.21 9.38 -11.64
N ARG A 49 -37.92 8.55 -12.65
CA ARG A 49 -38.85 8.27 -13.76
C ARG A 49 -40.15 7.62 -13.29
N ARG A 50 -40.08 6.70 -12.33
CA ARG A 50 -41.25 6.03 -11.74
C ARG A 50 -42.13 7.00 -10.94
N LYS A 51 -41.52 7.98 -10.26
CA LYS A 51 -42.23 9.05 -9.54
C LYS A 51 -42.89 10.05 -10.48
N LYS A 52 -42.34 10.26 -11.68
CA LYS A 52 -42.90 11.18 -12.70
C LYS A 52 -44.03 10.58 -13.54
N ALA A 53 -44.18 9.25 -13.55
CA ALA A 53 -45.23 8.54 -14.27
C ALA A 53 -46.61 8.51 -13.55
N GLY A 54 -46.71 9.11 -12.36
CA GLY A 54 -47.94 9.18 -11.57
C GLY A 54 -48.69 10.51 -11.73
N ALA A 55 -49.16 10.84 -12.93
CA ALA A 55 -50.20 11.87 -13.13
C ALA A 55 -50.99 11.58 -14.41
N PRO A 56 -52.34 11.55 -14.38
CA PRO A 56 -53.15 11.22 -15.55
C PRO A 56 -53.61 12.50 -16.26
N VAL A 57 -53.43 12.60 -17.58
CA VAL A 57 -54.24 13.49 -18.44
C VAL A 57 -54.47 12.82 -19.80
N SER A 58 -55.71 13.00 -20.25
CA SER A 58 -56.48 12.45 -21.37
C SER A 58 -56.05 12.83 -22.78
N ASP A 59 -56.57 12.02 -23.72
CA ASP A 59 -56.66 12.15 -25.18
C ASP A 59 -56.79 13.57 -25.76
N ILE A 60 -56.16 13.80 -26.93
CA ILE A 60 -56.76 14.36 -28.15
C ILE A 60 -55.88 14.03 -29.39
N ASP A 61 -56.59 13.73 -30.48
CA ASP A 61 -56.22 13.19 -31.80
C ASP A 61 -55.26 14.01 -32.72
N LYS A 62 -54.49 13.24 -33.52
CA LYS A 62 -54.13 13.32 -34.97
C LYS A 62 -53.69 14.63 -35.67
N ALA A 63 -52.39 14.68 -36.02
CA ALA A 63 -51.68 14.84 -37.32
C ALA A 63 -52.24 15.71 -38.50
N PRO A 64 -51.48 16.03 -39.59
CA PRO A 64 -50.03 15.88 -39.92
C PRO A 64 -49.38 17.10 -40.64
N GLY A 65 -48.09 16.99 -41.02
CA GLY A 65 -47.33 17.89 -41.92
C GLY A 65 -46.10 18.48 -41.19
N GLU A 66 -44.90 18.65 -41.74
CA GLU A 66 -44.37 18.68 -43.10
C GLU A 66 -42.84 18.49 -43.03
N ALA A 67 -42.23 18.21 -44.18
CA ALA A 67 -40.80 17.97 -44.38
C ALA A 67 -39.91 19.17 -44.02
N LEU A 68 -38.66 18.91 -43.63
CA LEU A 68 -37.57 19.87 -43.76
C LEU A 68 -36.24 19.15 -44.02
N GLU A 69 -35.56 19.71 -45.01
CA GLU A 69 -34.36 19.28 -45.70
C GLU A 69 -33.12 19.35 -44.79
N THR A 70 -32.19 18.42 -44.99
CA THR A 70 -30.83 18.48 -44.45
C THR A 70 -29.87 18.72 -45.61
N GLU A 71 -29.36 19.94 -45.72
CA GLU A 71 -28.13 20.28 -46.43
C GLU A 71 -27.18 20.94 -45.41
N ALA A 72 -26.01 20.35 -45.23
CA ALA A 72 -24.80 21.05 -44.81
C ALA A 72 -23.58 20.19 -45.18
N GLU A 73 -22.88 20.66 -46.19
CA GLU A 73 -21.63 20.15 -46.74
C GLU A 73 -20.42 20.44 -45.82
N ASP A 74 -19.46 19.52 -45.87
CA ASP A 74 -18.01 19.69 -45.96
C ASP A 74 -17.31 20.93 -45.36
N GLU A 75 -16.41 20.68 -44.40
CA GLU A 75 -15.04 21.24 -44.45
C GLU A 75 -14.14 20.54 -43.41
N TYR A 76 -13.27 19.61 -43.82
CA TYR A 76 -12.01 19.40 -43.11
C TYR A 76 -10.88 19.07 -44.09
N ALA A 77 -9.91 19.97 -44.08
CA ALA A 77 -8.75 20.01 -44.94
C ALA A 77 -7.76 18.89 -44.62
N SER A 78 -7.22 18.35 -45.71
CA SER A 78 -6.09 17.43 -45.81
C SER A 78 -4.79 17.99 -45.20
N ILE A 79 -4.22 17.28 -44.23
CA ILE A 79 -2.78 17.36 -43.90
C ILE A 79 -2.12 16.09 -44.45
N SER A 80 -1.16 16.29 -45.33
CA SER A 80 -0.37 15.23 -45.97
C SER A 80 0.87 14.94 -45.12
N VAL A 81 1.06 13.68 -44.74
CA VAL A 81 2.29 13.15 -44.14
C VAL A 81 2.94 12.20 -45.15
N PRO A 82 4.26 12.28 -45.40
CA PRO A 82 4.92 11.42 -46.39
C PRO A 82 5.04 9.99 -45.87
N ALA A 83 4.53 9.04 -46.66
CA ALA A 83 4.68 7.62 -46.46
C ALA A 83 6.10 7.16 -46.81
N ALA A 84 6.82 6.64 -45.81
CA ALA A 84 7.94 5.73 -46.01
C ALA A 84 7.69 4.51 -45.11
N ALA A 85 7.25 3.41 -45.73
CA ALA A 85 7.07 2.12 -45.08
C ALA A 85 8.43 1.53 -44.70
N PRO A 86 8.62 0.98 -43.50
CA PRO A 86 9.73 0.08 -43.23
C PRO A 86 9.38 -1.33 -43.73
N GLU A 87 10.28 -1.92 -44.51
CA GLU A 87 10.24 -3.32 -44.91
C GLU A 87 10.30 -4.24 -43.68
N ALA A 88 9.50 -5.31 -43.70
CA ALA A 88 9.44 -6.32 -42.66
C ALA A 88 10.81 -7.01 -42.46
N PRO A 89 11.30 -7.19 -41.22
CA PRO A 89 12.53 -7.92 -40.99
C PRO A 89 12.28 -9.43 -41.09
N GLU A 90 12.75 -10.04 -42.17
CA GLU A 90 12.86 -11.49 -42.30
C GLU A 90 13.88 -12.06 -41.29
N GLY A 91 13.45 -13.04 -40.49
CA GLY A 91 14.29 -14.15 -40.04
C GLY A 91 15.37 -13.87 -38.98
N ARG A 92 15.02 -13.32 -37.80
CA ARG A 92 15.89 -13.43 -36.61
C ARG A 92 15.63 -14.76 -35.89
N ARG A 93 16.64 -15.63 -35.86
CA ARG A 93 16.62 -16.91 -35.13
C ARG A 93 16.33 -16.65 -33.64
N ARG A 94 15.25 -17.25 -33.12
CA ARG A 94 14.97 -17.39 -31.68
C ARG A 94 16.20 -17.99 -30.99
N ARG A 95 16.91 -17.18 -30.19
CA ARG A 95 17.92 -17.67 -29.26
C ARG A 95 17.21 -17.72 -27.91
N SER A 96 16.89 -18.92 -27.43
CA SER A 96 16.29 -19.12 -26.11
C SER A 96 17.25 -18.57 -25.05
N LEU A 97 16.80 -17.58 -24.28
CA LEU A 97 17.56 -16.95 -23.20
C LEU A 97 17.85 -17.93 -22.04
N VAL A 98 17.21 -19.10 -22.03
CA VAL A 98 17.25 -20.08 -20.92
C VAL A 98 18.34 -21.16 -21.11
N SER A 99 19.12 -21.14 -22.19
CA SER A 99 20.02 -22.26 -22.55
C SER A 99 21.48 -22.21 -22.01
N GLY A 100 21.73 -21.49 -20.91
CA GLY A 100 23.11 -21.16 -20.45
C GLY A 100 23.55 -21.61 -19.05
N ALA A 101 22.78 -22.42 -18.31
CA ALA A 101 23.16 -22.87 -16.97
C ALA A 101 23.61 -24.35 -16.96
N GLU A 102 24.90 -24.60 -17.18
CA GLU A 102 25.49 -25.93 -17.00
C GLU A 102 25.55 -26.29 -15.50
N ARG A 103 24.83 -27.34 -15.12
CA ARG A 103 24.90 -28.00 -13.80
C ARG A 103 26.24 -28.74 -13.68
N GLU A 104 27.15 -28.26 -12.84
CA GLU A 104 28.23 -29.09 -12.31
C GLU A 104 27.68 -30.01 -11.21
N THR A 105 27.41 -31.27 -11.55
CA THR A 105 27.08 -32.33 -10.58
C THR A 105 28.29 -33.21 -10.33
N GLY A 106 29.04 -32.91 -9.27
CA GLY A 106 30.02 -33.81 -8.69
C GLY A 106 29.40 -34.68 -7.59
N THR A 107 29.11 -35.94 -7.89
CA THR A 107 28.78 -36.97 -6.90
C THR A 107 30.05 -37.71 -6.46
N PRO A 108 30.17 -38.09 -5.19
CA PRO A 108 30.83 -39.34 -4.86
C PRO A 108 29.88 -40.33 -4.18
N ALA A 109 30.17 -41.60 -4.46
CA ALA A 109 29.38 -42.79 -4.22
C ALA A 109 29.43 -43.35 -2.79
N GLY A 110 28.49 -44.24 -2.50
CA GLY A 110 28.48 -45.21 -1.39
C GLY A 110 27.17 -45.13 -0.61
N GLU A 111 26.42 -46.18 -0.29
CA GLU A 111 26.58 -47.64 -0.40
C GLU A 111 25.17 -48.22 -0.33
N LEU A 112 24.92 -49.29 -1.10
CA LEU A 112 23.70 -50.09 -1.01
C LEU A 112 23.64 -50.85 0.32
N ARG A 113 22.46 -50.85 0.95
CA ARG A 113 22.02 -51.96 1.80
C ARG A 113 20.52 -52.15 1.68
N THR A 114 20.15 -53.35 1.28
CA THR A 114 18.79 -53.89 1.18
C THR A 114 18.35 -54.49 2.53
N ASP A 115 17.08 -54.88 2.58
CA ASP A 115 16.38 -55.72 3.58
C ASP A 115 15.70 -54.86 4.66
N GLU A 116 14.48 -55.11 5.15
CA GLU A 116 13.41 -56.09 4.92
C GLU A 116 12.18 -55.56 5.72
N ASP A 117 10.99 -55.94 5.25
CA ASP A 117 9.66 -56.00 5.90
C ASP A 117 9.43 -55.51 7.35
N ALA A 118 8.37 -54.72 7.53
CA ALA A 118 7.41 -54.88 8.63
C ALA A 118 6.10 -54.13 8.36
N ASP A 119 5.02 -54.92 8.18
CA ASP A 119 3.63 -54.51 8.29
C ASP A 119 3.34 -53.85 9.65
N VAL A 120 2.67 -52.69 9.66
CA VAL A 120 1.93 -52.19 10.83
C VAL A 120 0.58 -51.63 10.38
N GLU A 121 -0.47 -52.29 10.87
CA GLU A 121 -1.88 -52.00 10.72
C GLU A 121 -2.26 -50.59 11.21
N ALA A 122 -3.11 -49.90 10.45
CA ALA A 122 -3.82 -48.70 10.85
C ALA A 122 -5.09 -49.06 11.64
N PRO A 123 -5.41 -48.39 12.76
CA PRO A 123 -6.71 -48.54 13.41
C PRO A 123 -7.76 -47.57 12.84
N GLU A 124 -8.94 -48.14 12.61
CA GLU A 124 -10.19 -47.48 12.21
C GLU A 124 -10.66 -46.44 13.26
N LEU A 125 -11.03 -45.25 12.80
CA LEU A 125 -11.72 -44.23 13.60
C LEU A 125 -13.23 -44.34 13.38
N ASN A 126 -13.94 -44.65 14.46
CA ASN A 126 -15.40 -44.66 14.56
C ASN A 126 -15.97 -43.24 14.59
N THR A 127 -17.01 -43.06 13.79
CA THR A 127 -17.95 -41.93 13.76
C THR A 127 -18.85 -41.91 14.99
N LEU A 128 -19.08 -40.74 15.59
CA LEU A 128 -20.26 -40.47 16.41
C LEU A 128 -20.75 -39.03 16.17
N GLU A 129 -22.04 -38.98 15.85
CA GLU A 129 -22.92 -37.85 15.58
C GLU A 129 -23.30 -37.13 16.89
N ASP A 130 -23.54 -35.81 16.82
CA ASP A 130 -24.68 -35.11 17.45
C ASP A 130 -24.44 -33.59 17.48
N VAL A 131 -25.02 -32.84 16.53
CA VAL A 131 -25.38 -31.43 16.74
C VAL A 131 -26.75 -31.17 16.12
N ALA A 132 -27.65 -30.69 16.97
CA ALA A 132 -29.06 -30.44 16.72
C ALA A 132 -29.30 -29.29 15.74
N VAL A 133 -30.20 -29.53 14.80
CA VAL A 133 -30.81 -28.54 13.89
C VAL A 133 -32.04 -27.95 14.58
N PHE A 134 -32.10 -26.63 14.73
CA PHE A 134 -33.28 -25.91 15.20
C PHE A 134 -34.01 -25.31 13.98
N ASP A 135 -35.13 -25.93 13.62
CA ASP A 135 -36.07 -25.44 12.60
C ASP A 135 -36.99 -24.37 13.20
N ALA A 136 -37.04 -23.20 12.56
CA ALA A 136 -38.03 -22.16 12.85
C ALA A 136 -39.20 -22.28 11.86
N GLN A 137 -40.29 -22.87 12.32
CA GLN A 137 -41.59 -22.86 11.63
C GLN A 137 -42.37 -21.59 11.99
N THR A 138 -42.79 -20.88 10.95
CA THR A 138 -43.84 -19.86 10.94
C THR A 138 -45.20 -20.47 11.30
N ASP A 139 -45.95 -19.82 12.19
CA ASP A 139 -47.42 -19.85 12.14
C ASP A 139 -48.03 -18.58 12.74
N ALA A 140 -49.13 -18.15 12.12
CA ALA A 140 -49.81 -16.89 12.31
C ALA A 140 -51.12 -17.04 13.10
N SER A 141 -51.31 -16.19 14.11
CA SER A 141 -52.61 -15.71 14.66
C SER A 141 -52.24 -14.68 15.74
N GLY A 142 -52.64 -13.41 15.74
CA GLY A 142 -53.95 -12.87 15.46
C GLY A 142 -54.66 -12.60 16.79
N GLU A 143 -54.42 -11.42 17.41
CA GLU A 143 -55.32 -10.72 18.35
C GLU A 143 -54.66 -9.40 18.82
N GLU A 144 -55.27 -8.25 18.49
CA GLU A 144 -54.94 -6.95 19.06
C GLU A 144 -55.40 -6.86 20.52
N PRO A 145 -54.69 -6.07 21.35
CA PRO A 145 -55.41 -5.07 22.12
C PRO A 145 -54.75 -3.68 22.07
N SER A 146 -55.60 -2.71 21.76
CA SER A 146 -55.42 -1.30 22.10
C SER A 146 -55.27 -1.14 23.61
N ASP A 147 -54.22 -0.46 24.06
CA ASP A 147 -54.34 0.45 25.20
C ASP A 147 -53.20 1.48 25.17
N THR A 148 -53.62 2.73 24.99
CA THR A 148 -52.81 3.94 25.12
C THR A 148 -52.38 4.11 26.58
N VAL A 149 -51.08 4.05 26.83
CA VAL A 149 -50.48 4.55 28.07
C VAL A 149 -49.57 5.70 27.70
N GLU A 150 -50.05 6.92 27.93
CA GLU A 150 -49.23 8.13 27.94
C GLU A 150 -48.25 8.00 29.11
N ALA A 151 -46.99 7.65 28.82
CA ALA A 151 -45.90 7.72 29.77
C ALA A 151 -45.46 9.18 29.88
N GLU A 152 -45.85 9.78 31.01
CA GLU A 152 -45.44 11.09 31.48
C GLU A 152 -43.91 11.06 31.73
N TRP A 153 -43.14 11.66 30.83
CA TRP A 153 -41.70 11.84 30.98
C TRP A 153 -41.45 12.95 32.00
N THR A 154 -41.14 12.58 33.24
CA THR A 154 -40.60 13.49 34.24
C THR A 154 -39.16 13.84 33.86
N GLU A 155 -38.92 15.10 33.48
CA GLU A 155 -37.59 15.69 33.38
C GLU A 155 -36.86 15.51 34.72
N ALA A 156 -35.87 14.61 34.75
CA ALA A 156 -34.90 14.56 35.82
C ALA A 156 -33.98 15.78 35.68
N GLU A 157 -33.87 16.57 36.76
CA GLU A 157 -32.92 17.68 36.84
C GLU A 157 -31.49 17.17 36.58
N PRO A 158 -30.66 17.92 35.84
CA PRO A 158 -29.30 17.49 35.53
C PRO A 158 -28.49 17.42 36.82
N GLU A 159 -28.15 16.20 37.24
CA GLU A 159 -27.11 15.99 38.24
C GLU A 159 -25.79 16.57 37.70
N ASP A 160 -25.17 17.37 38.56
CA ASP A 160 -23.94 18.11 38.37
C ASP A 160 -22.76 17.17 38.05
N LEU A 161 -22.53 16.91 36.76
CA LEU A 161 -21.37 16.17 36.22
C LEU A 161 -20.11 17.06 36.21
N THR A 162 -19.71 17.59 37.37
CA THR A 162 -18.48 18.37 37.51
C THR A 162 -17.42 17.66 38.35
N GLU A 163 -17.12 16.41 38.02
CA GLU A 163 -15.82 15.81 38.35
C GLU A 163 -15.32 15.00 37.14
N GLU A 164 -14.59 15.66 36.24
CA GLU A 164 -13.77 14.93 35.25
C GLU A 164 -12.71 14.11 36.01
N PRO A 165 -12.57 12.79 35.74
CA PRO A 165 -11.68 11.93 36.50
C PRO A 165 -10.21 12.34 36.30
N SER A 166 -9.50 12.51 37.41
CA SER A 166 -8.11 12.98 37.45
C SER A 166 -7.05 11.93 37.07
N GLU A 167 -7.34 10.99 36.16
CA GLU A 167 -6.40 9.97 35.64
C GLU A 167 -5.83 10.32 34.23
N THR A 168 -6.15 11.49 33.69
CA THR A 168 -5.93 11.87 32.27
C THR A 168 -4.57 12.52 31.93
N THR A 169 -3.52 12.39 32.77
CA THR A 169 -2.23 13.05 32.49
C THR A 169 -1.33 12.27 31.55
N GLN A 170 -1.22 10.95 31.71
CA GLN A 170 -0.31 10.13 30.89
C GLN A 170 -0.82 9.96 29.46
N VAL A 171 -2.12 9.72 29.29
CA VAL A 171 -2.75 9.66 27.95
C VAL A 171 -2.58 10.99 27.22
N ALA A 172 -2.87 12.11 27.88
CA ALA A 172 -2.68 13.44 27.27
C ALA A 172 -1.20 13.74 26.96
N LEU A 173 -0.28 13.33 27.84
CA LEU A 173 1.15 13.52 27.63
C LEU A 173 1.66 12.68 26.45
N ALA A 174 1.29 11.39 26.37
CA ALA A 174 1.61 10.55 25.21
C ALA A 174 1.02 11.14 23.92
N ARG A 175 -0.25 11.55 23.95
CA ARG A 175 -0.92 12.16 22.79
C ARG A 175 -0.21 13.42 22.29
N ALA A 176 0.35 14.22 23.18
CA ALA A 176 1.08 15.44 22.81
C ALA A 176 2.53 15.19 22.37
N ASN A 177 3.09 14.00 22.62
CA ASN A 177 4.51 13.70 22.40
C ASN A 177 4.70 12.42 21.57
N PRO A 178 4.26 12.39 20.30
CA PRO A 178 4.57 11.29 19.40
C PRO A 178 6.08 11.10 19.19
N ILE A 179 6.45 9.87 18.89
CA ILE A 179 7.78 9.47 18.43
C ILE A 179 7.61 8.91 17.02
N VAL A 180 8.12 9.62 16.02
CA VAL A 180 8.02 9.24 14.60
C VAL A 180 9.26 8.48 14.15
N PHE A 181 9.10 7.63 13.14
CA PHE A 181 10.19 6.77 12.64
C PHE A 181 10.82 7.37 11.37
N ARG A 182 11.96 8.02 11.53
CA ARG A 182 12.71 8.62 10.41
C ARG A 182 13.62 7.58 9.78
N GLN A 183 13.26 7.10 8.61
CA GLN A 183 14.02 6.08 7.89
C GLN A 183 15.34 6.62 7.33
N PHE A 184 16.34 5.76 7.24
CA PHE A 184 17.62 6.07 6.59
C PHE A 184 18.08 4.91 5.71
N MET A 185 19.10 5.16 4.88
CA MET A 185 19.60 4.17 3.92
C MET A 185 20.13 2.93 4.65
N PRO A 186 19.65 1.71 4.34
CA PRO A 186 20.22 0.49 4.87
C PRO A 186 21.71 0.37 4.54
N GLN A 187 22.54 0.03 5.53
CA GLN A 187 23.98 -0.17 5.36
C GLN A 187 24.34 -1.64 5.54
N SER A 188 24.06 -2.17 6.72
CA SER A 188 24.22 -3.57 7.07
C SER A 188 23.53 -3.86 8.41
N PRO A 189 23.10 -5.10 8.69
CA PRO A 189 22.47 -5.43 9.98
C PRO A 189 23.28 -5.03 11.21
N GLN A 190 24.61 -4.92 11.10
CA GLN A 190 25.49 -4.50 12.19
C GLN A 190 25.59 -2.97 12.34
N GLU A 191 25.47 -2.22 11.24
CA GLU A 191 25.59 -0.75 11.24
C GLU A 191 24.23 -0.06 11.42
N ASP A 192 23.15 -0.75 11.07
CA ASP A 192 21.78 -0.27 11.10
C ASP A 192 21.18 -0.15 12.53
N GLY A 193 21.83 -0.76 13.53
CA GLY A 193 21.37 -0.75 14.91
C GLY A 193 20.24 -1.76 15.17
N LEU A 194 19.41 -1.49 16.20
CA LEU A 194 18.35 -2.40 16.66
C LEU A 194 16.93 -1.83 16.46
N SER A 195 16.78 -0.75 15.68
CA SER A 195 15.51 -0.14 15.31
C SER A 195 15.32 -0.21 13.79
N PHE A 196 14.54 -1.19 13.33
CA PHE A 196 14.35 -1.44 11.90
C PHE A 196 13.04 -2.18 11.60
N TYR A 197 12.54 -2.02 10.38
CA TYR A 197 11.46 -2.78 9.77
C TYR A 197 12.00 -4.05 9.13
N GLY A 198 11.21 -5.12 9.14
CA GLY A 198 11.46 -6.39 8.46
C GLY A 198 12.85 -6.98 8.70
N GLY A 199 13.33 -7.80 7.77
CA GLY A 199 14.58 -8.54 7.94
C GLY A 199 14.49 -9.66 8.99
N GLU A 200 15.64 -10.21 9.37
CA GLU A 200 15.72 -11.14 10.50
C GLU A 200 15.80 -10.35 11.81
N PRO A 201 14.91 -10.59 12.79
CA PRO A 201 15.01 -9.93 14.08
C PRO A 201 16.33 -10.26 14.78
N ILE A 202 16.93 -9.29 15.46
CA ILE A 202 18.15 -9.47 16.26
C ILE A 202 17.74 -9.62 17.72
N GLY A 203 18.01 -10.79 18.30
CA GLY A 203 17.60 -11.10 19.66
C GLY A 203 18.50 -12.11 20.39
N PRO A 204 18.14 -12.48 21.61
CA PRO A 204 18.90 -13.46 22.40
C PRO A 204 18.80 -14.87 21.80
N SER A 205 19.75 -15.74 22.13
CA SER A 205 19.84 -17.09 21.55
C SER A 205 18.68 -18.03 21.93
N ASP A 206 17.94 -17.70 22.98
CA ASP A 206 16.78 -18.43 23.50
C ASP A 206 15.45 -17.73 23.12
N PHE A 207 15.46 -16.85 22.12
CA PHE A 207 14.27 -16.18 21.64
C PHE A 207 13.20 -17.18 21.17
N GLU A 208 12.00 -17.05 21.73
CA GLU A 208 10.85 -17.86 21.34
C GLU A 208 10.01 -17.11 20.30
N TRP A 209 9.90 -17.68 19.10
CA TRP A 209 9.12 -17.09 18.02
C TRP A 209 7.62 -17.14 18.34
N PRO A 210 6.89 -15.99 18.33
CA PRO A 210 5.47 -15.98 18.65
C PRO A 210 4.63 -16.70 17.61
N ARG A 211 3.65 -17.46 18.08
CA ARG A 211 2.74 -18.24 17.26
C ARG A 211 1.28 -17.97 17.65
N GLN A 212 0.40 -17.95 16.66
CA GLN A 212 -1.04 -17.95 16.86
C GLN A 212 -1.59 -19.27 16.31
N GLU A 213 -2.28 -20.04 17.16
CA GLU A 213 -2.86 -21.34 16.79
C GLU A 213 -1.86 -22.32 16.13
N GLY A 214 -0.58 -22.22 16.53
CA GLY A 214 0.51 -23.02 15.99
C GLY A 214 1.23 -22.41 14.79
N THR A 215 0.65 -21.43 14.11
CA THR A 215 1.25 -20.73 12.96
C THR A 215 2.22 -19.63 13.42
N PRO A 216 3.46 -19.57 12.90
CA PRO A 216 4.38 -18.45 13.16
C PRO A 216 3.79 -17.12 12.71
N LEU A 217 3.87 -16.10 13.58
CA LEU A 217 3.58 -14.73 13.17
C LEU A 217 4.73 -14.16 12.35
N THR A 218 4.44 -13.22 11.44
CA THR A 218 5.45 -12.53 10.62
C THR A 218 6.12 -11.44 11.45
N PHE A 219 7.45 -11.39 11.43
CA PHE A 219 8.18 -10.28 12.04
C PHE A 219 8.01 -9.00 11.22
N ILE A 220 7.58 -7.92 11.88
CA ILE A 220 7.30 -6.63 11.21
C ILE A 220 8.37 -5.61 11.50
N MET A 221 8.79 -5.48 12.76
CA MET A 221 9.80 -4.52 13.16
C MET A 221 10.24 -4.73 14.61
N GLN A 222 11.37 -4.10 14.95
CA GLN A 222 11.88 -4.02 16.31
C GLN A 222 12.38 -2.62 16.64
N TRP A 223 12.51 -2.35 17.95
CA TRP A 223 13.04 -1.09 18.47
C TRP A 223 14.08 -1.32 19.55
N ASP A 224 15.17 -0.56 19.50
CA ASP A 224 16.06 -0.36 20.63
C ASP A 224 15.32 0.42 21.73
N CYS A 225 15.02 -0.24 22.85
CA CYS A 225 14.29 0.36 23.96
C CYS A 225 15.07 1.54 24.60
N MET A 226 16.41 1.49 24.60
CA MET A 226 17.21 2.60 25.12
C MET A 226 17.10 3.82 24.19
N GLN A 227 17.11 3.60 22.88
CA GLN A 227 16.89 4.66 21.89
C GLN A 227 15.47 5.23 22.02
N LEU A 228 14.44 4.39 22.11
CA LEU A 228 13.05 4.81 22.30
C LEU A 228 12.85 5.62 23.58
N ALA A 229 13.30 5.10 24.73
CA ALA A 229 13.13 5.78 26.01
C ALA A 229 13.84 7.14 26.07
N SER A 230 14.88 7.36 25.25
CA SER A 230 15.54 8.67 25.13
C SER A 230 14.66 9.74 24.49
N GLN A 231 13.65 9.33 23.72
CA GLN A 231 12.67 10.20 23.06
C GLN A 231 11.36 10.31 23.84
N ASP A 232 11.16 9.48 24.87
CA ASP A 232 9.91 9.34 25.59
C ASP A 232 9.74 10.38 26.71
N ALA A 233 8.84 11.34 26.50
CA ALA A 233 8.48 12.34 27.51
C ALA A 233 7.59 11.78 28.65
N THR A 234 6.92 10.64 28.43
CA THR A 234 6.01 10.00 29.39
C THR A 234 6.78 9.18 30.44
N GLY A 235 7.93 8.64 30.04
CA GLY A 235 8.74 7.73 30.85
C GLY A 235 8.14 6.34 31.02
N LEU A 236 7.18 5.97 30.16
CA LEU A 236 6.47 4.67 30.17
C LEU A 236 7.19 3.60 29.36
N LEU A 237 7.95 3.97 28.33
CA LEU A 237 8.62 2.99 27.46
C LEU A 237 9.75 2.26 28.20
N PRO A 238 10.02 0.98 27.85
CA PRO A 238 11.14 0.25 28.42
C PRO A 238 12.47 0.93 28.14
N LYS A 239 13.43 0.80 29.07
CA LYS A 239 14.71 1.54 29.03
C LYS A 239 15.91 0.69 28.60
N ASP A 240 15.69 -0.60 28.38
CA ASP A 240 16.71 -1.58 28.03
C ASP A 240 16.14 -2.68 27.14
N GLY A 241 17.03 -3.39 26.45
CA GLY A 241 16.67 -4.48 25.56
C GLY A 241 15.98 -4.02 24.28
N VAL A 242 15.12 -4.89 23.72
CA VAL A 242 14.42 -4.65 22.45
C VAL A 242 12.95 -5.02 22.57
N LEU A 243 12.10 -4.18 21.99
CA LEU A 243 10.68 -4.45 21.77
C LEU A 243 10.50 -4.94 20.33
N TYR A 244 9.74 -6.01 20.14
CA TYR A 244 9.46 -6.60 18.82
C TYR A 244 7.95 -6.55 18.53
N CYS A 245 7.59 -6.37 17.26
CA CYS A 245 6.22 -6.48 16.77
C CYS A 245 6.12 -7.60 15.73
N PHE A 246 5.20 -8.53 15.97
CA PHE A 246 4.87 -9.62 15.05
C PHE A 246 3.39 -9.63 14.72
N LEU A 247 3.04 -9.83 13.46
CA LEU A 247 1.66 -9.81 12.97
C LEU A 247 1.31 -11.05 12.15
N ASN A 248 0.04 -11.44 12.18
CA ASN A 248 -0.53 -12.34 11.19
C ASN A 248 -0.89 -11.51 9.95
N LEU A 249 -0.20 -11.74 8.84
CA LEU A 249 -0.43 -11.05 7.56
C LEU A 249 -1.32 -11.85 6.60
N SER A 250 -1.82 -13.03 6.99
CA SER A 250 -2.74 -13.80 6.15
C SER A 250 -4.13 -13.16 6.19
N TRP A 251 -4.36 -12.19 5.30
CA TRP A 251 -5.64 -11.49 5.17
C TRP A 251 -6.76 -12.45 4.73
N GLY A 252 -7.95 -12.31 5.32
CA GLY A 252 -9.16 -13.03 4.87
C GLY A 252 -9.41 -14.40 5.50
N GLU A 253 -8.47 -14.95 6.28
CA GLU A 253 -8.64 -16.22 7.00
C GLU A 253 -8.99 -16.00 8.49
N GLY A 254 -10.22 -15.59 8.77
CA GLY A 254 -10.80 -15.57 10.13
C GLY A 254 -10.74 -14.25 10.89
N ASP A 255 -11.49 -14.18 11.99
CA ASP A 255 -11.76 -12.97 12.79
C ASP A 255 -10.57 -12.49 13.64
N GLY A 256 -9.39 -13.11 13.52
CA GLY A 256 -8.26 -12.92 14.42
C GLY A 256 -7.04 -12.33 13.75
N ASN A 257 -6.93 -10.99 13.74
CA ASN A 257 -5.67 -10.31 13.43
C ASN A 257 -4.62 -10.57 14.54
N GLY A 258 -4.00 -11.74 14.49
CA GLY A 258 -2.97 -12.15 15.42
C GLY A 258 -1.85 -11.12 15.49
N HIS A 259 -1.47 -10.75 16.70
CA HIS A 259 -0.32 -9.89 16.92
C HIS A 259 0.37 -10.30 18.22
N ALA A 260 1.66 -10.01 18.31
CA ALA A 260 2.43 -10.17 19.52
C ALA A 260 3.43 -9.02 19.65
N PHE A 261 3.43 -8.39 20.82
CA PHE A 261 4.48 -7.48 21.24
C PHE A 261 5.31 -8.19 22.31
N ILE A 262 6.61 -8.30 22.07
CA ILE A 262 7.54 -9.01 22.96
C ILE A 262 8.61 -8.03 23.39
N HIS A 263 8.86 -7.93 24.70
CA HIS A 263 10.01 -7.19 25.22
C HIS A 263 11.03 -8.16 25.80
N CYS A 264 12.22 -8.22 25.18
CA CYS A 264 13.35 -8.95 25.73
C CYS A 264 14.26 -7.97 26.46
N THR A 265 14.52 -8.22 27.75
CA THR A 265 15.38 -7.36 28.59
C THR A 265 16.85 -7.78 28.53
N GLY A 266 17.74 -6.89 28.97
CA GLY A 266 19.15 -7.20 29.16
C GLY A 266 20.10 -6.60 28.12
N PRO A 267 21.43 -6.84 28.28
CA PRO A 267 22.43 -6.32 27.36
C PRO A 267 22.28 -6.98 25.99
N THR A 268 22.31 -6.16 24.94
CA THR A 268 22.18 -6.59 23.55
C THR A 268 23.52 -7.04 22.94
N ASP A 269 24.61 -6.93 23.72
CA ASP A 269 25.93 -7.44 23.35
C ASP A 269 25.88 -8.95 23.10
N GLY A 270 26.17 -9.35 21.86
CA GLY A 270 26.19 -10.76 21.44
C GLY A 270 24.84 -11.33 21.01
N TRP A 271 23.79 -10.50 20.94
CA TRP A 271 22.56 -10.87 20.22
C TRP A 271 22.86 -11.02 18.73
N ALA A 272 22.08 -11.86 18.05
CA ALA A 272 22.31 -12.23 16.67
C ALA A 272 20.99 -12.30 15.89
N PRO A 273 21.04 -12.25 14.54
CA PRO A 273 19.87 -12.50 13.71
C PRO A 273 19.24 -13.85 14.04
N ILE A 274 17.91 -13.87 14.12
CA ILE A 274 17.09 -15.04 14.37
C ILE A 274 16.35 -15.37 13.08
N SER A 275 16.70 -16.49 12.46
CA SER A 275 16.01 -16.93 11.24
C SER A 275 14.56 -17.31 11.56
N PRO A 276 13.61 -17.00 10.65
CA PRO A 276 12.22 -17.40 10.83
C PRO A 276 12.11 -18.93 10.89
N PRO A 277 11.09 -19.46 11.58
CA PRO A 277 10.82 -20.90 11.56
C PRO A 277 10.66 -21.45 10.14
N ASP A 278 11.09 -22.71 9.92
CA ASP A 278 10.98 -23.38 8.61
C ASP A 278 9.53 -23.50 8.11
N ASP A 279 8.56 -23.46 9.03
CA ASP A 279 7.12 -23.49 8.78
C ASP A 279 6.46 -22.11 8.72
N ALA A 280 7.23 -21.02 8.74
CA ALA A 280 6.69 -19.68 8.57
C ALA A 280 6.02 -19.53 7.19
N PRO A 281 4.79 -18.97 7.12
CA PRO A 281 4.12 -18.73 5.85
C PRO A 281 4.85 -17.64 5.04
N ALA A 282 4.50 -17.55 3.77
CA ALA A 282 4.86 -16.40 2.95
C ALA A 282 4.22 -15.12 3.53
N ILE A 283 4.90 -13.98 3.40
CA ILE A 283 4.32 -12.70 3.82
C ILE A 283 3.05 -12.42 3.00
N PHE A 284 2.04 -11.89 3.68
CA PHE A 284 0.70 -11.67 3.11
C PHE A 284 -0.06 -12.94 2.69
N GLY A 285 0.38 -14.13 3.08
CA GLY A 285 -0.32 -15.38 2.81
C GLY A 285 -0.62 -15.59 1.32
N SER A 286 -1.87 -15.94 1.00
CA SER A 286 -2.35 -16.11 -0.40
C SER A 286 -2.32 -14.82 -1.22
N GLU A 287 -2.29 -13.66 -0.57
CA GLU A 287 -2.22 -12.36 -1.24
C GLU A 287 -0.78 -11.92 -1.55
N GLY A 288 0.23 -12.64 -1.06
CA GLY A 288 1.64 -12.29 -1.24
C GLY A 288 2.08 -12.19 -2.70
N ALA A 289 1.48 -12.99 -3.59
CA ALA A 289 1.74 -12.92 -5.02
C ALA A 289 1.29 -11.59 -5.67
N TRP A 290 0.34 -10.88 -5.03
CA TRP A 290 -0.19 -9.59 -5.49
C TRP A 290 0.43 -8.40 -4.75
N GLN A 291 0.74 -8.56 -3.47
CA GLN A 291 1.16 -7.44 -2.61
C GLN A 291 2.68 -7.21 -2.60
N VAL A 292 3.48 -8.24 -2.83
CA VAL A 292 4.94 -8.13 -2.71
C VAL A 292 5.58 -7.62 -4.00
N ILE A 293 6.46 -6.63 -3.85
CA ILE A 293 7.24 -6.07 -4.96
C ILE A 293 8.02 -7.17 -5.67
N GLY A 294 7.84 -7.26 -6.99
CA GLY A 294 8.47 -8.29 -7.81
C GLY A 294 7.79 -9.65 -7.76
N CYS A 295 6.66 -9.82 -7.08
CA CYS A 295 5.82 -11.01 -7.21
C CYS A 295 4.74 -10.83 -8.28
N THR A 296 4.17 -11.94 -8.74
CA THR A 296 2.98 -11.96 -9.58
C THR A 296 2.23 -13.28 -9.38
N SER A 297 0.91 -13.24 -9.34
CA SER A 297 0.01 -14.40 -9.29
C SER A 297 -0.17 -15.10 -10.65
N GLU A 298 0.34 -14.50 -11.72
CA GLU A 298 0.11 -14.93 -13.10
C GLU A 298 1.13 -15.97 -13.58
N VAL A 299 1.98 -16.48 -12.70
CA VAL A 299 2.95 -17.56 -12.97
C VAL A 299 2.59 -18.81 -12.19
N ASP A 300 2.97 -19.97 -12.72
CA ASP A 300 2.76 -21.24 -12.03
C ASP A 300 3.58 -21.27 -10.72
N ASN A 301 2.95 -21.75 -9.64
CA ASN A 301 3.51 -21.79 -8.30
C ASN A 301 3.96 -20.41 -7.79
N ALA A 302 3.20 -19.36 -8.07
CA ALA A 302 3.51 -17.97 -7.68
C ALA A 302 3.92 -17.85 -6.19
N ASP A 303 3.22 -18.55 -5.31
CA ASP A 303 3.41 -18.51 -3.86
C ASP A 303 4.80 -19.00 -3.43
N ASP A 304 5.44 -19.90 -4.19
CA ASP A 304 6.79 -20.40 -3.92
C ASP A 304 7.86 -19.29 -4.02
N TYR A 305 7.56 -18.20 -4.72
CA TYR A 305 8.49 -17.09 -4.92
C TYR A 305 8.24 -15.93 -3.95
N VAL A 306 7.16 -15.97 -3.16
CA VAL A 306 6.87 -14.93 -2.18
C VAL A 306 7.81 -15.11 -0.98
N PRO A 307 8.53 -14.06 -0.54
CA PRO A 307 9.42 -14.17 0.61
C PRO A 307 8.64 -14.42 1.90
N ARG A 308 9.30 -14.99 2.90
CA ARG A 308 8.75 -15.22 4.25
C ARG A 308 9.13 -14.13 5.25
N ILE A 309 9.95 -13.18 4.81
CA ILE A 309 10.53 -12.12 5.63
C ILE A 309 10.18 -10.80 4.95
N MET A 310 9.74 -9.82 5.75
CA MET A 310 9.50 -8.46 5.29
C MET A 310 10.82 -7.77 4.87
N PRO A 311 10.80 -6.80 3.95
CA PRO A 311 12.01 -6.06 3.56
C PRO A 311 12.72 -5.40 4.76
N HIS A 312 14.05 -5.50 4.86
CA HIS A 312 14.83 -4.86 5.94
C HIS A 312 15.00 -3.37 5.69
N PHE A 313 14.66 -2.52 6.66
CA PHE A 313 14.90 -1.08 6.55
C PHE A 313 15.06 -0.38 7.91
N PRO A 314 16.17 0.32 8.17
CA PRO A 314 16.40 0.92 9.47
C PRO A 314 15.75 2.29 9.62
N PHE A 315 15.52 2.68 10.88
CA PHE A 315 14.97 3.99 11.21
C PHE A 315 15.47 4.52 12.55
N ASP A 316 15.47 5.85 12.68
CA ASP A 316 15.63 6.55 13.94
C ASP A 316 14.24 6.85 14.53
N PRO A 317 13.93 6.41 15.77
CA PRO A 317 12.85 7.00 16.54
C PRO A 317 13.23 8.43 16.93
N VAL A 318 12.36 9.39 16.65
CA VAL A 318 12.59 10.81 16.94
C VAL A 318 11.37 11.41 17.63
N ALA A 319 11.58 12.06 18.77
CA ALA A 319 10.54 12.84 19.43
C ALA A 319 10.02 13.94 18.48
N PHE A 320 8.70 14.03 18.37
CA PHE A 320 8.02 14.94 17.47
C PHE A 320 7.16 15.94 18.26
N ASP A 321 7.49 17.22 18.12
CA ASP A 321 6.73 18.33 18.69
C ASP A 321 5.41 18.51 17.91
N TYR A 322 4.40 17.72 18.25
CA TYR A 322 3.13 17.68 17.52
C TYR A 322 2.39 19.03 17.60
N PRO A 323 2.11 19.70 16.47
CA PRO A 323 1.43 20.99 16.49
C PRO A 323 -0.05 20.81 16.81
N ILE A 324 -0.47 21.23 18.00
CA ILE A 324 -1.89 21.28 18.38
C ILE A 324 -2.44 22.65 17.97
N ASN A 325 -3.37 22.65 17.02
CA ASN A 325 -4.14 23.85 16.68
C ASN A 325 -5.18 24.12 17.78
N GLU A 326 -5.13 25.29 18.42
CA GLU A 326 -6.09 25.66 19.47
C GLU A 326 -7.55 25.65 18.99
N ALA A 327 -7.81 25.99 17.72
CA ALA A 327 -9.17 25.89 17.16
C ALA A 327 -9.62 24.43 17.00
N ALA A 328 -8.71 23.53 16.62
CA ALA A 328 -8.96 22.08 16.56
C ALA A 328 -9.14 21.50 17.97
N LYS A 329 -8.47 22.09 18.97
CA LYS A 329 -8.62 21.72 20.37
C LYS A 329 -10.03 22.03 20.87
N GLU A 330 -10.55 23.22 20.59
CA GLU A 330 -11.92 23.63 20.92
C GLU A 330 -13.00 22.73 20.27
N GLN A 331 -12.70 22.17 19.10
CA GLN A 331 -13.61 21.29 18.35
C GLN A 331 -13.43 19.80 18.66
N GLY A 332 -12.48 19.44 19.53
CA GLY A 332 -12.18 18.04 19.86
C GLY A 332 -11.36 17.28 18.79
N GLU A 333 -11.04 17.92 17.66
CA GLU A 333 -10.27 17.33 16.55
C GLU A 333 -8.83 16.96 16.94
N HIS A 334 -8.28 17.59 17.98
CA HIS A 334 -6.97 17.23 18.55
C HIS A 334 -6.88 15.80 19.09
N ARG A 335 -8.01 15.08 19.21
CA ARG A 335 -8.06 13.66 19.55
C ARG A 335 -7.48 12.77 18.45
N PHE A 336 -7.43 13.26 17.21
CA PHE A 336 -6.96 12.51 16.05
C PHE A 336 -5.78 13.20 15.35
N TRP A 337 -5.04 12.39 14.60
CA TRP A 337 -3.92 12.87 13.79
C TRP A 337 -4.39 13.83 12.71
N SER A 338 -3.70 14.96 12.58
CA SER A 338 -3.95 15.98 11.58
C SER A 338 -2.90 15.90 10.47
N ASP A 339 -3.38 15.79 9.23
CA ASP A 339 -2.61 15.93 7.99
C ASP A 339 -2.45 17.39 7.54
N GLY A 340 -2.75 18.34 8.43
CA GLY A 340 -2.68 19.77 8.14
C GLY A 340 -1.26 20.28 7.87
N VAL A 341 -1.19 21.46 7.24
CA VAL A 341 0.07 22.10 6.83
C VAL A 341 1.07 22.25 7.98
N GLN A 342 0.60 22.57 9.20
CA GLN A 342 1.49 22.72 10.36
C GLN A 342 2.18 21.40 10.73
N THR A 343 1.44 20.28 10.72
CA THR A 343 2.00 18.94 10.96
C THR A 343 3.00 18.58 9.86
N ALA A 344 2.64 18.83 8.60
CA ALA A 344 3.51 18.53 7.46
C ALA A 344 4.84 19.30 7.51
N GLU A 345 4.80 20.60 7.84
CA GLU A 345 6.02 21.41 8.00
C GLU A 345 6.86 20.96 9.21
N ALA A 346 6.22 20.58 10.31
CA ALA A 346 6.92 20.06 11.48
C ALA A 346 7.61 18.71 11.19
N LEU A 347 6.96 17.82 10.44
CA LEU A 347 7.57 16.56 9.97
C LEU A 347 8.74 16.81 9.02
N LEU A 348 8.60 17.77 8.11
CA LEU A 348 9.70 18.17 7.22
C LEU A 348 10.91 18.70 8.01
N ALA A 349 10.68 19.47 9.08
CA ALA A 349 11.75 19.93 9.95
C ALA A 349 12.47 18.78 10.68
N VAL A 350 11.75 17.71 11.06
CA VAL A 350 12.36 16.48 11.61
C VAL A 350 13.18 15.76 10.54
N GLU A 351 12.63 15.61 9.34
CA GLU A 351 13.30 14.96 8.20
C GLU A 351 14.60 15.67 7.80
N GLN A 352 14.60 17.00 7.79
CA GLN A 352 15.75 17.83 7.42
C GLN A 352 16.79 18.00 8.54
N ARG A 353 16.47 17.60 9.78
CA ARG A 353 17.36 17.79 10.93
C ARG A 353 18.71 17.09 10.72
N GLY A 354 19.77 17.90 10.65
CA GLY A 354 21.15 17.42 10.49
C GLY A 354 21.57 17.18 9.04
N LYS A 355 20.66 17.37 8.06
CA LYS A 355 21.01 17.37 6.64
C LYS A 355 21.60 18.72 6.25
N ALA A 356 22.46 18.73 5.23
CA ALA A 356 22.88 19.98 4.60
C ALA A 356 21.66 20.66 3.95
N GLU A 357 21.71 21.99 3.83
CA GLU A 357 20.68 22.74 3.09
C GLU A 357 20.45 22.07 1.71
N PRO A 358 19.20 21.71 1.38
CA PRO A 358 18.90 21.07 0.11
C PRO A 358 19.31 22.01 -1.04
N SER A 359 19.89 21.43 -2.09
CA SER A 359 20.45 22.23 -3.17
C SER A 359 19.39 22.81 -4.12
N ASP A 360 18.18 22.23 -4.20
CA ASP A 360 16.99 22.77 -4.90
C ASP A 360 15.71 22.01 -4.47
N ILE A 361 14.55 22.68 -4.47
CA ILE A 361 13.24 22.04 -4.22
C ILE A 361 12.74 21.39 -5.53
N PRO A 362 12.45 20.07 -5.56
CA PRO A 362 11.99 19.40 -6.77
C PRO A 362 10.70 20.00 -7.34
N ASP A 363 10.63 20.11 -8.66
CA ASP A 363 9.44 20.58 -9.35
C ASP A 363 8.62 19.37 -9.86
N ILE A 364 7.39 19.20 -9.36
CA ILE A 364 6.54 18.05 -9.72
C ILE A 364 6.05 18.07 -11.18
N GLU A 365 6.06 19.25 -11.80
CA GLU A 365 5.68 19.45 -13.21
C GLU A 365 6.91 19.35 -14.14
N THR A 366 8.09 18.96 -13.61
CA THR A 366 9.27 18.67 -14.43
C THR A 366 8.89 17.60 -15.46
N PRO A 367 9.12 17.84 -16.77
CA PRO A 367 8.73 16.90 -17.80
C PRO A 367 9.29 15.50 -17.52
N HIS A 368 8.43 14.49 -17.70
CA HIS A 368 8.87 13.10 -17.63
C HIS A 368 10.06 12.88 -18.57
N GLN A 369 11.10 12.24 -18.05
CA GLN A 369 12.23 11.85 -18.87
C GLN A 369 11.74 10.90 -19.96
N PRO A 370 12.25 11.04 -21.21
CA PRO A 370 11.91 10.13 -22.27
C PRO A 370 12.33 8.71 -21.89
N PHE A 371 11.57 7.71 -22.37
CA PHE A 371 11.90 6.31 -22.15
C PHE A 371 13.33 6.00 -22.59
N ALA A 372 14.18 5.67 -21.63
CA ALA A 372 15.59 5.35 -21.82
C ALA A 372 16.06 4.43 -20.70
N ARG A 373 17.21 3.79 -20.91
CA ARG A 373 17.85 2.97 -19.87
C ARG A 373 18.21 3.89 -18.70
N PRO A 374 17.74 3.64 -17.47
CA PRO A 374 17.94 4.57 -16.35
C PRO A 374 19.42 4.79 -16.03
N PHE A 375 20.20 3.73 -16.11
CA PHE A 375 21.66 3.75 -15.94
C PHE A 375 22.30 2.50 -16.58
N PRO A 376 23.62 2.51 -16.86
CA PRO A 376 24.26 1.45 -17.65
C PRO A 376 24.13 0.03 -17.09
N ALA A 377 24.06 -0.11 -15.77
CA ALA A 377 23.94 -1.41 -15.11
C ALA A 377 22.50 -1.95 -15.04
N PHE A 378 21.47 -1.18 -15.36
CA PHE A 378 20.07 -1.60 -15.17
C PHE A 378 19.61 -2.65 -16.21
N PRO A 379 18.94 -3.75 -15.85
CA PRO A 379 18.67 -4.21 -14.48
C PRO A 379 19.96 -4.70 -13.80
N HIS A 380 20.21 -4.19 -12.59
CA HIS A 380 21.47 -4.34 -11.87
C HIS A 380 21.59 -5.65 -11.08
N ASP A 381 20.46 -6.22 -10.67
CA ASP A 381 20.38 -7.51 -9.98
C ASP A 381 19.16 -8.33 -10.42
N PHE A 382 19.08 -9.57 -9.92
CA PHE A 382 17.99 -10.50 -10.27
C PHE A 382 16.63 -10.04 -9.71
N GLY A 383 16.62 -9.26 -8.63
CA GLY A 383 15.45 -8.56 -8.12
C GLY A 383 14.86 -7.58 -9.13
N ALA A 384 15.69 -6.73 -9.72
CA ALA A 384 15.28 -5.80 -10.76
C ALA A 384 14.68 -6.52 -11.99
N ILE A 385 15.27 -7.64 -12.43
CA ILE A 385 14.71 -8.48 -13.51
C ILE A 385 13.30 -8.95 -13.12
N ARG A 386 13.14 -9.43 -11.89
CA ARG A 386 11.87 -9.96 -11.38
C ARG A 386 10.79 -8.88 -11.33
N VAL A 387 11.11 -7.69 -10.84
CA VAL A 387 10.22 -6.51 -10.80
C VAL A 387 9.77 -6.09 -12.19
N ILE A 388 10.69 -5.98 -13.14
CA ILE A 388 10.38 -5.63 -14.54
C ILE A 388 9.44 -6.67 -15.16
N ALA A 389 9.74 -7.97 -14.97
CA ALA A 389 8.95 -9.05 -15.54
C ALA A 389 7.53 -9.10 -14.95
N ALA A 390 7.41 -8.99 -13.62
CA ALA A 390 6.13 -8.92 -12.94
C ALA A 390 5.29 -7.74 -13.46
N LYS A 391 5.88 -6.55 -13.59
CA LYS A 391 5.17 -5.38 -14.14
C LYS A 391 4.74 -5.59 -15.59
N MET A 392 5.59 -6.19 -16.42
CA MET A 392 5.23 -6.50 -17.80
C MET A 392 4.04 -7.47 -17.86
N ILE A 393 4.04 -8.51 -17.04
CA ILE A 393 2.92 -9.47 -16.96
C ILE A 393 1.62 -8.77 -16.54
N GLU A 394 1.68 -7.91 -15.52
CA GLU A 394 0.54 -7.13 -15.05
C GLU A 394 -0.02 -6.25 -16.17
N VAL A 395 0.82 -5.46 -16.82
CA VAL A 395 0.43 -4.55 -17.91
C VAL A 395 -0.19 -5.33 -19.06
N LEU A 396 0.44 -6.42 -19.51
CA LEU A 396 -0.08 -7.23 -20.62
C LEU A 396 -1.41 -7.92 -20.28
N SER A 397 -1.68 -8.21 -19.00
CA SER A 397 -2.91 -8.87 -18.57
C SER A 397 -4.09 -7.90 -18.41
N HIS A 398 -3.82 -6.62 -18.12
CA HIS A 398 -4.84 -5.65 -17.74
C HIS A 398 -4.94 -4.44 -18.68
N LEU A 399 -4.18 -4.41 -19.79
CA LEU A 399 -4.24 -3.29 -20.73
C LEU A 399 -5.63 -3.23 -21.40
N PRO A 400 -6.39 -2.12 -21.25
CA PRO A 400 -7.71 -2.01 -21.85
C PRO A 400 -7.67 -2.11 -23.38
N GLU A 401 -8.63 -2.83 -23.98
CA GLU A 401 -8.68 -3.11 -25.43
C GLU A 401 -8.49 -1.83 -26.27
N HIS A 402 -9.21 -0.76 -25.98
CA HIS A 402 -9.09 0.52 -26.71
C HIS A 402 -7.67 1.12 -26.69
N LYS A 403 -6.87 0.90 -25.63
CA LYS A 403 -5.46 1.32 -25.60
C LYS A 403 -4.62 0.43 -26.50
N VAL A 404 -4.85 -0.88 -26.48
CA VAL A 404 -4.20 -1.84 -27.37
C VAL A 404 -4.46 -1.46 -28.83
N GLU A 405 -5.70 -1.11 -29.19
CA GLU A 405 -6.04 -0.71 -30.56
C GLU A 405 -5.32 0.56 -31.01
N ARG A 406 -5.18 1.53 -30.09
CA ARG A 406 -4.47 2.78 -30.37
C ARG A 406 -2.96 2.59 -30.52
N LEU A 407 -2.38 1.66 -29.76
CA LEU A 407 -0.95 1.35 -29.83
C LEU A 407 -0.58 0.52 -31.06
N PHE A 408 -1.50 -0.36 -31.50
CA PHE A 408 -1.30 -1.26 -32.63
C PHE A 408 -2.47 -1.18 -33.62
N PRO A 409 -2.65 -0.03 -34.30
CA PRO A 409 -3.80 0.18 -35.18
C PRO A 409 -3.74 -0.67 -36.46
N ASP A 410 -2.54 -1.07 -36.87
CA ASP A 410 -2.29 -1.83 -38.09
C ASP A 410 -2.50 -3.36 -37.92
N LEU A 411 -2.70 -3.83 -36.68
CA LEU A 411 -2.93 -5.24 -36.38
C LEU A 411 -4.42 -5.50 -36.19
N SER A 412 -4.89 -6.63 -36.73
CA SER A 412 -6.22 -7.16 -36.44
C SER A 412 -6.34 -7.58 -34.96
N LYS A 413 -7.58 -7.75 -34.48
CA LYS A 413 -7.83 -8.20 -33.11
C LYS A 413 -7.08 -9.49 -32.77
N ASP A 414 -7.21 -10.51 -33.62
CA ASP A 414 -6.56 -11.82 -33.43
C ASP A 414 -5.02 -11.71 -33.42
N GLU A 415 -4.44 -10.84 -34.26
CA GLU A 415 -3.00 -10.59 -34.27
C GLU A 415 -2.51 -9.90 -32.98
N ARG A 416 -3.30 -8.96 -32.45
CA ARG A 416 -3.00 -8.28 -31.17
C ARG A 416 -3.08 -9.25 -29.99
N GLU A 417 -4.12 -10.08 -29.95
CA GLU A 417 -4.27 -11.11 -28.92
C GLU A 417 -3.12 -12.12 -28.96
N ALA A 418 -2.73 -12.60 -30.15
CA ALA A 418 -1.60 -13.51 -30.32
C ALA A 418 -0.26 -12.87 -29.92
N LEU A 419 -0.05 -11.59 -30.28
CA LEU A 419 1.15 -10.84 -29.89
C LEU A 419 1.26 -10.71 -28.36
N PHE A 420 0.18 -10.31 -27.70
CA PHE A 420 0.15 -10.12 -26.24
C PHE A 420 0.31 -11.44 -25.49
N ALA A 421 -0.31 -12.52 -25.98
CA ALA A 421 -0.10 -13.87 -25.43
C ALA A 421 1.39 -14.27 -25.51
N SER A 422 2.01 -14.08 -26.68
CA SER A 422 3.45 -14.38 -26.85
C SER A 422 4.33 -13.53 -25.94
N TRP A 423 4.04 -12.23 -25.79
CA TRP A 423 4.80 -11.36 -24.89
C TRP A 423 4.60 -11.71 -23.41
N LYS A 424 3.39 -12.15 -23.03
CA LYS A 424 3.10 -12.60 -21.67
C LYS A 424 3.90 -13.87 -21.36
N ASP A 425 3.93 -14.85 -22.26
CA ASP A 425 4.72 -16.07 -22.09
C ASP A 425 6.23 -15.76 -21.95
N GLU A 426 6.77 -14.88 -22.80
CA GLU A 426 8.16 -14.43 -22.68
C GLU A 426 8.42 -13.69 -21.36
N ALA A 427 7.49 -12.84 -20.90
CA ALA A 427 7.62 -12.16 -19.62
C ALA A 427 7.63 -13.16 -18.44
N LYS A 428 6.87 -14.26 -18.51
CA LYS A 428 6.94 -15.36 -17.55
C LYS A 428 8.30 -16.06 -17.59
N GLU A 429 8.89 -16.28 -18.76
CA GLU A 429 10.26 -16.81 -18.87
C GLU A 429 11.30 -15.88 -18.24
N VAL A 430 11.18 -14.56 -18.45
CA VAL A 430 12.06 -13.55 -17.82
C VAL A 430 11.85 -13.50 -16.30
N TYR A 431 10.61 -13.63 -15.83
CA TYR A 431 10.31 -13.75 -14.40
C TYR A 431 11.02 -14.97 -13.80
N MET A 432 10.93 -16.12 -14.48
CA MET A 432 11.61 -17.34 -14.07
C MET A 432 13.13 -17.22 -14.11
N LEU A 433 13.71 -16.40 -14.99
CA LEU A 433 15.12 -16.05 -14.93
C LEU A 433 15.45 -15.26 -13.65
N GLY A 434 14.60 -14.28 -13.30
CA GLY A 434 14.71 -13.48 -12.07
C GLY A 434 14.68 -14.32 -10.79
N THR A 435 14.01 -15.47 -10.78
CA THR A 435 13.90 -16.35 -9.60
C THR A 435 15.03 -17.39 -9.48
N GLN A 436 15.93 -17.51 -10.47
CA GLN A 436 17.02 -18.50 -10.44
C GLN A 436 18.15 -18.17 -9.45
N ARG A 437 18.21 -16.93 -8.97
CA ARG A 437 19.23 -16.43 -8.05
C ARG A 437 18.58 -15.59 -6.96
N PRO A 438 19.24 -15.40 -5.80
CA PRO A 438 18.77 -14.46 -4.79
C PRO A 438 18.57 -13.05 -5.38
N ILE A 439 17.54 -12.34 -4.92
CA ILE A 439 17.12 -11.01 -5.41
C ILE A 439 18.30 -10.01 -5.47
N GLY A 440 19.13 -9.95 -4.42
CA GLY A 440 20.28 -9.04 -4.34
C GLY A 440 21.55 -9.50 -5.07
N HIS A 441 21.49 -10.59 -5.86
CA HIS A 441 22.64 -11.07 -6.60
C HIS A 441 22.83 -10.26 -7.89
N ARG A 442 24.04 -9.73 -8.10
CA ARG A 442 24.35 -8.92 -9.29
C ARG A 442 24.14 -9.71 -10.60
N VAL A 443 23.60 -9.02 -11.61
CA VAL A 443 23.42 -9.55 -12.97
C VAL A 443 24.66 -9.24 -13.81
N GLU A 444 25.08 -10.20 -14.63
CA GLU A 444 26.16 -10.00 -15.61
C GLU A 444 25.72 -9.02 -16.72
N GLN A 445 26.62 -8.15 -17.18
CA GLN A 445 26.25 -7.04 -18.07
C GLN A 445 25.59 -7.49 -19.38
N ASN A 446 26.02 -8.61 -19.97
CA ASN A 446 25.39 -9.18 -21.16
C ASN A 446 23.94 -9.59 -20.92
N ILE A 447 23.63 -10.18 -19.76
CA ILE A 447 22.25 -10.51 -19.38
C ILE A 447 21.45 -9.22 -19.19
N ALA A 448 22.02 -8.23 -18.50
CA ALA A 448 21.36 -6.93 -18.31
C ALA A 448 21.06 -6.23 -19.65
N ASP A 449 22.00 -6.30 -20.62
CA ASP A 449 21.82 -5.76 -21.96
C ASP A 449 20.73 -6.50 -22.75
N ASP A 450 20.70 -7.84 -22.69
CA ASP A 450 19.68 -8.66 -23.34
C ASP A 450 18.27 -8.37 -22.76
N ILE A 451 18.15 -8.26 -21.43
CA ILE A 451 16.88 -7.90 -20.79
C ILE A 451 16.48 -6.46 -21.12
N TRP A 452 17.43 -5.52 -21.13
CA TRP A 452 17.13 -4.14 -21.53
C TRP A 452 16.63 -4.06 -22.98
N GLN A 453 17.26 -4.78 -23.92
CA GLN A 453 16.77 -4.83 -25.29
C GLN A 453 15.35 -5.40 -25.37
N TRP A 454 15.06 -6.45 -24.58
CA TRP A 454 13.72 -7.02 -24.49
C TRP A 454 12.68 -6.01 -23.95
N VAL A 455 13.05 -5.18 -22.97
CA VAL A 455 12.20 -4.09 -22.46
C VAL A 455 11.98 -3.01 -23.53
N GLU A 456 13.05 -2.60 -24.22
CA GLU A 456 13.00 -1.54 -25.24
C GLU A 456 12.10 -1.92 -26.42
N ASP A 457 12.15 -3.18 -26.86
CA ASP A 457 11.29 -3.74 -27.91
C ASP A 457 9.79 -3.68 -27.52
N ARG A 458 9.47 -3.52 -26.23
CA ARG A 458 8.12 -3.48 -25.66
C ARG A 458 7.78 -2.14 -25.00
N LYS A 459 8.56 -1.08 -25.23
CA LYS A 459 8.34 0.23 -24.57
C LYS A 459 6.94 0.80 -24.76
N ALA A 460 6.28 0.53 -25.89
CA ALA A 460 4.93 1.01 -26.19
C ALA A 460 3.88 0.58 -25.13
N VAL A 461 4.10 -0.55 -24.44
CA VAL A 461 3.21 -1.02 -23.38
C VAL A 461 3.69 -0.64 -21.97
N ILE A 462 5.00 -0.68 -21.71
CA ILE A 462 5.54 -0.51 -20.35
C ILE A 462 5.93 0.93 -19.98
N ASP A 463 6.05 1.84 -20.96
CA ASP A 463 6.48 3.24 -20.71
C ASP A 463 5.64 3.93 -19.62
N LEU A 464 4.33 3.69 -19.62
CA LEU A 464 3.44 4.16 -18.56
C LEU A 464 3.72 3.40 -17.25
N GLY A 465 4.38 4.07 -16.31
CA GLY A 465 4.73 3.50 -15.00
C GLY A 465 6.15 2.93 -14.93
N PHE A 466 6.94 3.02 -16.01
CA PHE A 466 8.29 2.46 -16.02
C PHE A 466 9.20 3.10 -14.97
N GLN A 467 9.07 4.41 -14.73
CA GLN A 467 9.85 5.10 -13.69
C GLN A 467 9.59 4.50 -12.29
N GLN A 468 8.33 4.19 -11.98
CA GLN A 468 7.95 3.54 -10.72
C GLN A 468 8.52 2.11 -10.65
N THR A 469 8.54 1.38 -11.78
CA THR A 469 9.19 0.05 -11.86
C THR A 469 10.69 0.13 -11.57
N VAL A 470 11.37 1.16 -12.06
CA VAL A 470 12.79 1.39 -11.80
C VAL A 470 13.02 1.69 -10.32
N LEU A 471 12.21 2.58 -9.72
CA LEU A 471 12.33 2.90 -8.29
C LEU A 471 12.05 1.68 -7.42
N ALA A 472 11.00 0.91 -7.70
CA ALA A 472 10.70 -0.33 -6.98
C ALA A 472 11.83 -1.38 -7.11
N SER A 473 12.53 -1.41 -8.25
CA SER A 473 13.70 -2.27 -8.43
C SER A 473 14.87 -1.84 -7.54
N VAL A 474 15.13 -0.53 -7.43
CA VAL A 474 16.20 0.01 -6.57
C VAL A 474 15.85 -0.17 -5.09
N GLU A 475 14.60 0.11 -4.71
CA GLU A 475 14.08 -0.10 -3.36
C GLU A 475 14.23 -1.56 -2.91
N LEU A 476 13.81 -2.51 -3.74
CA LEU A 476 13.97 -3.94 -3.45
C LEU A 476 15.44 -4.31 -3.22
N SER A 477 16.37 -3.76 -4.01
CA SER A 477 17.81 -3.98 -3.85
C SER A 477 18.38 -3.39 -2.56
N LEU A 478 17.89 -2.22 -2.12
CA LEU A 478 18.26 -1.63 -0.84
C LEU A 478 17.84 -2.55 0.31
N CYS A 479 16.61 -3.05 0.27
CA CYS A 479 16.03 -3.84 1.36
C CYS A 479 16.65 -5.22 1.56
N VAL A 480 17.32 -5.76 0.54
CA VAL A 480 17.99 -7.07 0.60
C VAL A 480 19.51 -6.97 0.70
N GLY A 481 20.05 -5.77 0.88
CA GLY A 481 21.50 -5.54 0.93
C GLY A 481 22.22 -5.99 -0.35
N SER A 482 21.67 -5.61 -1.52
CA SER A 482 22.13 -6.13 -2.81
C SER A 482 23.63 -5.89 -3.05
N SER A 483 24.30 -6.93 -3.56
CA SER A 483 25.70 -6.85 -4.02
C SER A 483 25.90 -5.90 -5.20
N ALA A 484 24.81 -5.46 -5.84
CA ALA A 484 24.83 -4.55 -6.97
C ALA A 484 24.68 -3.06 -6.61
N LEU A 485 24.48 -2.71 -5.32
CA LEU A 485 24.25 -1.32 -4.89
C LEU A 485 25.32 -0.34 -5.39
N GLY A 486 26.60 -0.73 -5.37
CA GLY A 486 27.70 0.11 -5.88
C GLY A 486 27.70 0.34 -7.41
N SER A 487 26.76 -0.26 -8.15
CA SER A 487 26.55 -0.02 -9.59
C SER A 487 25.33 0.88 -9.88
N ILE A 488 24.56 1.24 -8.85
CA ILE A 488 23.41 2.14 -8.94
C ILE A 488 23.90 3.56 -8.69
N PRO A 489 23.56 4.55 -9.55
CA PRO A 489 23.92 5.94 -9.29
C PRO A 489 23.27 6.47 -8.01
N ASP A 490 23.99 7.31 -7.25
CA ASP A 490 23.51 7.91 -6.00
C ASP A 490 22.15 8.63 -6.18
N GLU A 491 21.96 9.35 -7.29
CA GLU A 491 20.68 10.02 -7.62
C GLU A 491 19.49 9.03 -7.65
N MET A 492 19.70 7.81 -8.14
CA MET A 492 18.63 6.79 -8.19
C MET A 492 18.34 6.22 -6.80
N ILE A 493 19.37 6.08 -5.96
CA ILE A 493 19.22 5.70 -4.55
C ILE A 493 18.47 6.80 -3.81
N GLU A 494 18.86 8.07 -3.96
CA GLU A 494 18.19 9.22 -3.35
C GLU A 494 16.71 9.31 -3.77
N ARG A 495 16.41 9.08 -5.06
CA ARG A 495 15.03 9.05 -5.55
C ARG A 495 14.22 7.90 -4.94
N ALA A 496 14.80 6.70 -4.79
CA ALA A 496 14.13 5.59 -4.12
C ALA A 496 13.89 5.90 -2.63
N MET A 497 14.92 6.41 -1.94
CA MET A 497 14.84 6.86 -0.54
C MET A 497 13.79 7.96 -0.32
N SER A 498 13.52 8.79 -1.33
CA SER A 498 12.50 9.85 -1.24
C SER A 498 11.06 9.34 -1.07
N ASN A 499 10.81 8.04 -1.25
CA ASN A 499 9.53 7.41 -0.93
C ASN A 499 9.36 7.14 0.58
N HIS A 500 10.45 7.15 1.36
CA HIS A 500 10.48 6.75 2.76
C HIS A 500 10.69 7.90 3.75
N VAL A 501 10.73 9.15 3.24
CA VAL A 501 10.89 10.35 4.06
C VAL A 501 9.60 10.66 4.82
N LEU A 502 9.72 11.27 6.01
CA LEU A 502 8.55 11.69 6.80
C LEU A 502 7.72 12.76 6.09
N ALA A 503 8.39 13.64 5.34
CA ALA A 503 7.76 14.66 4.53
C ALA A 503 8.70 15.09 3.40
N ARG A 504 8.12 15.59 2.30
CA ARG A 504 8.86 16.17 1.18
C ARG A 504 8.29 17.51 0.78
N GLU A 505 9.17 18.43 0.42
CA GLU A 505 8.80 19.67 -0.23
C GLU A 505 8.95 19.56 -1.74
N TYR A 506 8.08 20.27 -2.46
CA TYR A 506 8.10 20.34 -3.92
C TYR A 506 7.51 21.67 -4.37
N MET A 507 7.88 22.07 -5.59
CA MET A 507 7.23 23.17 -6.30
C MET A 507 6.06 22.62 -7.10
N VAL A 508 4.93 23.33 -7.06
CA VAL A 508 3.73 23.05 -7.85
C VAL A 508 3.09 24.36 -8.30
N ASP A 509 2.24 24.31 -9.33
CA ASP A 509 1.38 25.44 -9.65
C ASP A 509 0.41 25.66 -8.49
N GLU A 510 0.07 26.91 -8.21
CA GLU A 510 -0.90 27.20 -7.16
C GLU A 510 -2.21 26.43 -7.39
N SER A 511 -2.66 25.75 -6.33
CA SER A 511 -3.90 24.99 -6.37
C SER A 511 -5.11 25.89 -6.61
N PHE A 512 -6.15 25.32 -7.22
CA PHE A 512 -7.41 26.02 -7.40
C PHE A 512 -7.92 26.57 -6.06
N GLY A 513 -8.49 27.77 -6.14
CA GLY A 513 -9.06 28.48 -5.01
C GLY A 513 -10.08 29.48 -5.54
N PRO A 514 -11.37 29.36 -5.17
CA PRO A 514 -12.43 30.17 -5.78
C PRO A 514 -12.20 31.67 -5.55
N ASP A 515 -11.65 32.05 -4.40
CA ASP A 515 -11.33 33.44 -4.06
C ASP A 515 -10.15 34.01 -4.87
N LYS A 516 -9.25 33.15 -5.38
CA LYS A 516 -8.05 33.56 -6.12
C LYS A 516 -8.28 33.56 -7.63
N HIS A 517 -8.96 32.53 -8.14
CA HIS A 517 -9.01 32.23 -9.56
C HIS A 517 -10.40 32.42 -10.18
N GLY A 518 -11.45 32.57 -9.39
CA GLY A 518 -12.82 32.56 -9.88
C GLY A 518 -13.32 31.13 -10.08
N SER A 519 -13.62 30.74 -11.33
CA SER A 519 -14.09 29.39 -11.64
C SER A 519 -12.94 28.40 -11.87
N GLN A 520 -13.25 27.10 -11.84
CA GLN A 520 -12.28 26.05 -12.20
C GLN A 520 -11.81 26.17 -13.66
N ASP A 521 -12.69 26.61 -14.56
CA ASP A 521 -12.36 26.87 -15.97
C ASP A 521 -11.36 28.02 -16.11
N ASP A 522 -11.50 29.07 -15.29
CA ASP A 522 -10.56 30.21 -15.27
C ASP A 522 -9.17 29.74 -14.80
N TRP A 523 -9.12 28.89 -13.76
CA TRP A 523 -7.87 28.30 -13.28
C TRP A 523 -7.22 27.38 -14.32
N LEU A 524 -7.98 26.52 -15.01
CA LEU A 524 -7.47 25.68 -16.08
C LEU A 524 -6.89 26.52 -17.22
N GLN A 525 -7.57 27.61 -17.63
CA GLN A 525 -7.05 28.54 -18.64
C GLN A 525 -5.76 29.23 -18.17
N LEU A 526 -5.64 29.58 -16.88
CA LEU A 526 -4.41 30.12 -16.33
C LEU A 526 -3.29 29.07 -16.32
N LYS A 527 -3.60 27.82 -15.99
CA LYS A 527 -2.65 26.69 -16.03
C LYS A 527 -2.14 26.46 -17.45
N GLU A 528 -3.04 26.33 -18.43
CA GLU A 528 -2.69 26.15 -19.84
C GLU A 528 -1.88 27.33 -20.40
N ALA A 529 -2.15 28.55 -19.92
CA ALA A 529 -1.40 29.74 -20.29
C ALA A 529 -0.04 29.87 -19.56
N GLY A 530 0.29 28.97 -18.63
CA GLY A 530 1.51 29.04 -17.80
C GLY A 530 1.55 30.28 -16.92
N LYS A 531 0.38 30.74 -16.44
CA LYS A 531 0.22 31.99 -15.67
C LYS A 531 0.03 31.78 -14.17
N LEU A 532 -0.09 30.53 -13.73
CA LEU A 532 -0.18 30.22 -12.30
C LEU A 532 1.15 30.50 -11.60
N GLU A 533 1.07 30.96 -10.36
CA GLU A 533 2.25 31.13 -9.52
C GLU A 533 2.83 29.75 -9.15
N ARG A 534 4.15 29.62 -9.20
CA ARG A 534 4.86 28.45 -8.68
C ARG A 534 5.03 28.61 -7.18
N VAL A 535 4.38 27.73 -6.42
CA VAL A 535 4.36 27.77 -4.96
C VAL A 535 5.05 26.54 -4.37
N ARG A 536 5.68 26.72 -3.21
CA ARG A 536 6.20 25.63 -2.41
C ARG A 536 5.05 24.93 -1.71
N ALA A 537 5.00 23.61 -1.84
CA ALA A 537 4.09 22.73 -1.12
C ALA A 537 4.88 21.69 -0.32
N VAL A 538 4.29 21.21 0.76
CA VAL A 538 4.82 20.12 1.57
C VAL A 538 3.79 19.01 1.60
N MET A 539 4.22 17.79 1.29
CA MET A 539 3.42 16.58 1.42
C MET A 539 4.04 15.73 2.51
N ALA A 540 3.24 15.38 3.51
CA ALA A 540 3.63 14.50 4.58
C ALA A 540 2.55 13.42 4.74
N PRO A 541 2.82 12.16 4.39
CA PRO A 541 1.91 11.08 4.74
C PRO A 541 1.84 10.95 6.28
N ALA A 542 0.78 10.30 6.79
CA ALA A 542 0.78 9.90 8.20
C ALA A 542 2.02 9.01 8.44
N PRO A 543 2.88 9.32 9.42
CA PRO A 543 4.08 8.55 9.66
C PRO A 543 3.78 7.33 10.54
N ALA A 544 4.59 6.28 10.39
CA ALA A 544 4.71 5.24 11.40
C ALA A 544 5.22 5.86 12.71
N ARG A 545 4.57 5.54 13.83
CA ARG A 545 4.85 6.19 15.12
C ARG A 545 4.44 5.39 16.35
N ILE A 546 5.05 5.74 17.48
CA ILE A 546 4.58 5.46 18.84
C ILE A 546 4.01 6.75 19.42
N PHE A 547 2.94 6.65 20.22
CA PHE A 547 2.24 7.77 20.82
C PHE A 547 1.70 8.78 19.78
N GLY A 548 1.28 9.96 20.25
CA GLY A 548 0.51 10.89 19.44
C GLY A 548 -0.98 10.53 19.40
N PRO A 549 -1.80 11.39 18.77
CA PRO A 549 -3.17 11.03 18.48
C PRO A 549 -3.21 9.94 17.38
N PRO A 550 -4.13 8.97 17.47
CA PRO A 550 -4.34 8.00 16.40
C PRO A 550 -4.92 8.69 15.15
N SER A 551 -4.63 8.15 13.97
CA SER A 551 -5.34 8.53 12.75
C SER A 551 -6.80 8.11 12.83
N TYR A 552 -7.70 8.96 12.32
CA TYR A 552 -9.10 8.61 12.23
C TYR A 552 -9.36 7.78 10.97
N VAL A 553 -9.20 6.47 11.09
CA VAL A 553 -9.56 5.51 10.06
C VAL A 553 -10.55 4.54 10.70
N GLN A 554 -11.74 4.44 10.09
CA GLN A 554 -12.91 3.70 10.54
C GLN A 554 -12.66 2.58 11.58
N GLY A 555 -13.35 2.57 12.71
CA GLY A 555 -13.19 1.51 13.71
C GLY A 555 -13.55 1.98 15.11
N TYR A 556 -13.17 1.19 16.12
CA TYR A 556 -13.50 1.44 17.52
C TYR A 556 -12.45 2.28 18.26
N VAL A 557 -11.55 2.97 17.54
CA VAL A 557 -10.47 3.74 18.16
C VAL A 557 -11.00 4.86 19.04
N GLU A 558 -12.13 5.47 18.65
CA GLU A 558 -12.82 6.50 19.44
C GLU A 558 -13.23 6.01 20.83
N GLU A 559 -13.52 4.71 21.00
CA GLU A 559 -13.93 4.13 22.27
C GLU A 559 -12.77 3.95 23.24
N MET A 560 -11.53 4.02 22.73
CA MET A 560 -10.30 3.74 23.48
C MET A 560 -9.39 4.96 23.64
N VAL A 561 -9.61 6.04 22.88
CA VAL A 561 -8.69 7.18 22.89
C VAL A 561 -8.60 7.86 24.25
N ASP A 562 -9.61 7.75 25.10
CA ASP A 562 -9.69 8.45 26.38
C ASP A 562 -8.89 7.74 27.50
N ASP A 563 -8.76 6.42 27.46
CA ASP A 563 -8.13 5.59 28.50
C ASP A 563 -6.89 4.80 28.01
N HIS A 564 -6.69 4.68 26.69
CA HIS A 564 -5.52 4.02 26.11
C HIS A 564 -4.58 5.01 25.40
N ILE A 565 -3.32 4.61 25.29
CA ILE A 565 -2.31 5.28 24.48
C ILE A 565 -2.03 4.49 23.22
N LEU A 566 -1.71 5.19 22.14
CA LEU A 566 -1.28 4.59 20.89
C LEU A 566 0.13 4.02 21.07
N LEU A 567 0.25 2.69 21.21
CA LEU A 567 1.56 2.03 21.27
C LEU A 567 2.23 2.05 19.91
N LEU A 568 1.47 1.79 18.84
CA LEU A 568 2.00 1.76 17.48
C LEU A 568 0.90 2.11 16.49
N GLU A 569 1.21 3.02 15.56
CA GLU A 569 0.49 3.13 14.30
C GLU A 569 1.44 2.82 13.14
N LEU A 570 1.01 1.91 12.26
CA LEU A 570 1.68 1.54 11.03
C LEU A 570 0.79 1.86 9.82
N PRO A 571 1.06 2.95 9.10
CA PRO A 571 0.36 3.25 7.86
C PRO A 571 0.84 2.35 6.72
N GLY A 572 -0.01 2.16 5.71
CA GLY A 572 0.45 1.67 4.41
C GLY A 572 1.55 2.58 3.86
N GLY A 573 2.66 2.00 3.41
CA GLY A 573 3.87 2.71 2.98
C GLY A 573 4.76 3.21 4.11
N GLY A 574 4.47 2.86 5.38
CA GLY A 574 5.30 3.24 6.53
C GLY A 574 6.72 2.67 6.52
N GLY A 575 6.95 1.62 5.73
CA GLY A 575 8.25 1.02 5.41
C GLY A 575 8.19 0.34 4.03
N PRO A 576 9.34 -0.06 3.45
CA PRO A 576 9.36 -0.72 2.15
C PRO A 576 8.54 -2.01 2.13
N GLY A 577 7.65 -2.15 1.15
CA GLY A 577 6.77 -3.32 1.02
C GLY A 577 5.69 -3.44 2.12
N HIS A 578 5.56 -2.47 3.02
CA HIS A 578 4.47 -2.45 4.01
C HIS A 578 3.18 -1.96 3.33
N HIS A 579 2.43 -2.90 2.75
CA HIS A 579 1.12 -2.62 2.15
C HIS A 579 0.05 -3.31 2.98
N PHE A 580 -0.66 -2.54 3.80
CA PHE A 580 -1.72 -3.04 4.68
C PHE A 580 -3.09 -2.56 4.18
N GLY A 581 -3.32 -2.61 2.87
CA GLY A 581 -4.57 -2.13 2.27
C GLY A 581 -4.74 -0.61 2.31
N GLU A 582 -5.98 -0.14 2.20
CA GLU A 582 -6.31 1.27 2.46
C GLU A 582 -6.53 1.47 3.97
N GLY A 583 -5.53 1.99 4.67
CA GLY A 583 -5.69 2.35 6.08
C GLY A 583 -4.42 2.30 6.92
N VAL A 584 -4.60 2.03 8.21
CA VAL A 584 -3.55 1.99 9.23
C VAL A 584 -3.77 0.82 10.18
N LEU A 585 -2.69 0.19 10.62
CA LEU A 585 -2.71 -0.74 11.74
C LEU A 585 -2.46 0.05 13.01
N GLN A 586 -3.38 -0.06 13.97
CA GLN A 586 -3.30 0.66 15.25
C GLN A 586 -3.30 -0.32 16.41
N TYR A 587 -2.34 -0.12 17.31
CA TYR A 587 -2.19 -0.89 18.53
C TYR A 587 -2.23 0.05 19.73
N MET A 588 -3.17 -0.22 20.63
CA MET A 588 -3.46 0.58 21.81
C MET A 588 -3.09 -0.21 23.06
N ILE A 589 -2.63 0.47 24.11
CA ILE A 589 -2.30 -0.15 25.40
C ILE A 589 -2.72 0.78 26.53
N ALA A 590 -3.13 0.26 27.69
CA ALA A 590 -3.38 1.10 28.85
C ALA A 590 -2.04 1.62 29.42
N PRO A 591 -1.96 2.86 29.94
CA PRO A 591 -0.72 3.41 30.49
C PRO A 591 -0.08 2.53 31.57
N GLU A 592 -0.87 1.92 32.45
CA GLU A 592 -0.42 1.04 33.52
C GLU A 592 0.06 -0.33 33.03
N ASP A 593 -0.41 -0.80 31.88
CA ASP A 593 0.08 -2.00 31.23
C ASP A 593 1.44 -1.73 30.58
N LEU A 594 1.57 -0.60 29.88
CA LEU A 594 2.84 -0.19 29.28
C LEU A 594 3.92 0.02 30.34
N ALA A 595 3.61 0.76 31.41
CA ALA A 595 4.55 0.99 32.52
C ALA A 595 5.00 -0.30 33.19
N ALA A 596 4.16 -1.33 33.18
CA ALA A 596 4.45 -2.64 33.77
C ALA A 596 5.06 -3.64 32.77
N GLY A 597 5.25 -3.26 31.50
CA GLY A 597 5.74 -4.15 30.44
C GLY A 597 4.76 -5.28 30.09
N ARG A 598 3.46 -5.11 30.31
CA ARG A 598 2.41 -6.10 29.99
C ARG A 598 1.97 -5.99 28.53
N PHE A 599 2.90 -6.30 27.63
CA PHE A 599 2.68 -6.21 26.17
C PHE A 599 1.68 -7.25 25.63
N ASP A 600 1.30 -8.24 26.42
CA ASP A 600 0.20 -9.17 26.16
C ASP A 600 -1.20 -8.52 26.27
N GLN A 601 -1.29 -7.31 26.85
CA GLN A 601 -2.53 -6.54 26.97
C GLN A 601 -2.74 -5.53 25.83
N VAL A 602 -1.85 -5.53 24.83
CA VAL A 602 -2.01 -4.69 23.64
C VAL A 602 -3.29 -5.08 22.91
N LYS A 603 -4.03 -4.07 22.46
CA LYS A 603 -5.28 -4.21 21.72
C LYS A 603 -5.09 -3.68 20.32
N SER A 604 -5.53 -4.46 19.34
CA SER A 604 -5.54 -4.08 17.95
C SER A 604 -6.85 -3.38 17.60
N VAL A 605 -6.76 -2.25 16.90
CA VAL A 605 -7.91 -1.47 16.39
C VAL A 605 -7.84 -1.35 14.86
N ILE A 606 -7.31 -2.39 14.22
CA ILE A 606 -7.01 -2.41 12.77
C ILE A 606 -8.14 -1.83 11.94
N SER A 607 -7.77 -0.85 11.12
CA SER A 607 -8.62 -0.24 10.11
C SER A 607 -7.88 -0.30 8.79
N ALA A 608 -8.04 -1.42 8.08
CA ALA A 608 -7.39 -1.72 6.82
C ALA A 608 -8.38 -2.44 5.90
N TYR A 609 -8.39 -2.05 4.62
CA TYR A 609 -9.28 -2.57 3.56
C TYR A 609 -8.61 -3.56 2.62
#